data_AF-A0A7S4S7R5-F1
#
_entry.id   AF-A0A7S4S7R5-F1
#
_cell.length_a   1.000
_cell.length_b   1.000
_cell.length_c   1.000
_cell.angle_alpha   90.00
_cell.angle_beta   90.00
_cell.angle_gamma   90.00
#
_symmetry.space_group_name_H-M   'P 1'
#
loop_
_entity.id
_entity.type
_entity.pdbx_description
1 polymer ?
#
loop_
_entity_poly.entity_id
_entity_poly.type
_entity_poly.pdbx_seq_one_letter_code
_entity_poly.pdbx_strand_id
1 'polypeptide(L)'
;MSSWFARRTTGGAVQCIGFETITRQLLTLLDGDRKRLGLTWNQVALWGYSAGALMAGWLCLQLREACAGMVLLHGLAPDARLPRPPSFEGPRPPALVLAGECDVQIPPRAVELAVQALEKHGFSDITHHVEPEQGHGPSDHEFRLMQDICALDLAVRCFEHRDRAREQPPAGPCARTWGDAEPRGGGPVPVLLC
;
A
#
# COMPACT_ATOMS: atom_id res chain seq x y z
N MET A 1 -12.20 -21.69 0.56
CA MET A 1 -11.27 -20.88 -0.25
C MET A 1 -11.65 -19.41 -0.09
N SER A 2 -10.86 -18.64 0.64
CA SER A 2 -11.00 -17.19 0.75
C SER A 2 -10.41 -16.53 -0.50
N SER A 3 -11.20 -16.48 -1.58
CA SER A 3 -10.84 -15.71 -2.78
C SER A 3 -11.44 -14.33 -2.68
N TRP A 4 -10.63 -13.29 -2.82
CA TRP A 4 -11.09 -11.88 -2.85
C TRP A 4 -11.94 -11.55 -4.07
N PHE A 5 -11.74 -12.29 -5.16
CA PHE A 5 -12.40 -12.09 -6.44
C PHE A 5 -13.00 -13.41 -6.92
N ALA A 6 -14.25 -13.37 -7.38
CA ALA A 6 -14.77 -14.40 -8.27
C ALA A 6 -14.32 -14.11 -9.71
N ARG A 7 -14.36 -15.13 -10.57
CA ARG A 7 -13.98 -15.02 -11.98
C ARG A 7 -15.17 -15.33 -12.87
N ARG A 8 -15.38 -14.52 -13.90
CA ARG A 8 -16.36 -14.77 -14.96
C ARG A 8 -15.66 -14.73 -16.31
N THR A 9 -15.90 -15.73 -17.14
CA THR A 9 -15.36 -15.78 -18.51
C THR A 9 -16.49 -15.49 -19.49
N THR A 10 -16.30 -14.47 -20.34
CA THR A 10 -17.25 -14.11 -21.40
C THR A 10 -16.47 -13.91 -22.69
N GLY A 11 -16.80 -14.66 -23.75
CA GLY A 11 -16.14 -14.50 -25.06
C GLY A 11 -14.62 -14.73 -25.03
N GLY A 12 -14.12 -15.59 -24.13
CA GLY A 12 -12.69 -15.85 -23.93
C GLY A 12 -11.95 -14.86 -23.02
N ALA A 13 -12.57 -13.73 -22.65
CA ALA A 13 -11.99 -12.78 -21.69
C ALA A 13 -12.41 -13.14 -20.26
N VAL A 14 -11.46 -13.10 -19.33
CA VAL A 14 -11.71 -13.30 -17.88
C VAL A 14 -11.90 -11.95 -17.21
N GLN A 15 -12.94 -11.82 -16.39
CA GLN A 15 -13.20 -10.65 -15.55
C GLN A 15 -13.21 -11.04 -14.08
N CYS A 16 -12.67 -10.16 -13.24
CA CYS A 16 -12.84 -10.21 -11.80
C CYS A 16 -14.22 -9.65 -11.44
N ILE A 17 -14.97 -10.35 -10.58
CA ILE A 17 -16.31 -9.95 -10.14
C ILE A 17 -16.52 -10.28 -8.65
N GLY A 18 -17.58 -9.74 -8.04
CA GLY A 18 -17.98 -10.08 -6.67
C GLY A 18 -17.05 -9.51 -5.59
N PHE A 19 -16.22 -8.54 -5.96
CA PHE A 19 -15.25 -7.90 -5.06
C PHE A 19 -15.76 -6.56 -4.51
N GLU A 20 -16.88 -6.05 -5.02
CA GLU A 20 -17.35 -4.69 -4.75
C GLU A 20 -17.73 -4.50 -3.27
N THR A 21 -18.43 -5.48 -2.68
CA THR A 21 -18.82 -5.45 -1.26
C THR A 21 -17.59 -5.51 -0.35
N ILE A 22 -16.67 -6.45 -0.59
CA ILE A 22 -15.47 -6.59 0.24
C ILE A 22 -14.54 -5.39 0.07
N THR A 23 -14.42 -4.82 -1.13
CA THR A 23 -13.66 -3.58 -1.37
C THR A 23 -14.19 -2.44 -0.50
N ARG A 24 -15.52 -2.21 -0.49
CA ARG A 24 -16.12 -1.16 0.34
C ARG A 24 -15.90 -1.40 1.84
N GLN A 25 -16.03 -2.65 2.28
CA GLN A 25 -15.83 -3.02 3.68
C GLN A 25 -14.38 -2.79 4.12
N LEU A 26 -13.41 -3.22 3.32
CA LEU A 26 -11.99 -3.01 3.60
C LEU A 26 -11.61 -1.53 3.58
N LEU A 27 -12.09 -0.74 2.62
CA LEU A 27 -11.84 0.70 2.61
C LEU A 27 -12.43 1.41 3.85
N THR A 28 -13.61 0.98 4.29
CA THR A 28 -14.24 1.50 5.52
C THR A 28 -13.43 1.14 6.75
N LEU A 29 -12.97 -0.11 6.84
CA LEU A 29 -12.12 -0.59 7.92
C LEU A 29 -10.80 0.21 7.97
N LEU A 30 -10.09 0.31 6.84
CA LEU A 30 -8.82 1.01 6.74
C LEU A 30 -8.94 2.49 7.11
N ASP A 31 -9.96 3.20 6.62
CA ASP A 31 -10.18 4.59 6.99
C ASP A 31 -10.55 4.75 8.47
N GLY A 32 -11.37 3.83 9.00
CA GLY A 32 -11.73 3.78 10.41
C GLY A 32 -10.53 3.58 11.33
N ASP A 33 -9.69 2.58 11.05
CA ASP A 33 -8.48 2.29 11.83
C ASP A 33 -7.44 3.40 11.73
N ARG A 34 -7.20 3.91 10.51
CA ARG A 34 -6.33 5.06 10.29
C ARG A 34 -6.75 6.26 11.14
N LYS A 35 -8.05 6.61 11.13
CA LYS A 35 -8.60 7.72 11.94
C LYS A 35 -8.48 7.45 13.44
N ARG A 36 -8.82 6.23 13.87
CA ARG A 36 -8.74 5.81 15.27
C ARG A 36 -7.31 5.92 15.82
N LEU A 37 -6.31 5.67 14.98
CA LEU A 37 -4.90 5.77 15.33
C LEU A 37 -4.30 7.16 15.07
N GLY A 38 -5.08 8.13 14.57
CA GLY A 38 -4.61 9.47 14.27
C GLY A 38 -3.61 9.54 13.13
N LEU A 39 -3.66 8.59 12.19
CA LEU A 39 -2.74 8.49 11.07
C LEU A 39 -3.28 9.23 9.83
N THR A 40 -2.39 9.71 8.98
CA THR A 40 -2.70 10.12 7.60
C THR A 40 -2.38 8.99 6.62
N TRP A 41 -2.89 9.04 5.38
CA TRP A 41 -2.65 7.97 4.41
C TRP A 41 -1.16 7.76 4.11
N ASN A 42 -0.38 8.84 4.06
CA ASN A 42 1.08 8.79 3.93
C ASN A 42 1.82 8.16 5.15
N GLN A 43 1.10 7.71 6.17
CA GLN A 43 1.62 6.94 7.32
C GLN A 43 1.07 5.50 7.35
N VAL A 44 0.36 5.08 6.31
CA VAL A 44 -0.22 3.75 6.16
C VAL A 44 0.43 3.07 4.97
N ALA A 45 0.98 1.87 5.15
CA ALA A 45 1.41 1.02 4.05
C ALA A 45 0.34 -0.04 3.77
N LEU A 46 0.11 -0.36 2.50
CA LEU A 46 -0.75 -1.47 2.11
C LEU A 46 0.11 -2.62 1.61
N TRP A 47 -0.17 -3.84 2.04
CA TRP A 47 0.52 -4.99 1.50
C TRP A 47 -0.39 -6.19 1.38
N GLY A 48 0.00 -7.13 0.52
CA GLY A 48 -0.78 -8.35 0.33
C GLY A 48 0.05 -9.49 -0.26
N TYR A 49 -0.30 -10.70 0.14
CA TYR A 49 0.31 -11.94 -0.33
C TYR A 49 -0.60 -12.70 -1.28
N SER A 50 -0.07 -13.22 -2.39
CA SER A 50 -0.80 -14.06 -3.34
C SER A 50 -2.09 -13.36 -3.83
N ALA A 51 -3.27 -13.96 -3.63
CA ALA A 51 -4.54 -13.31 -3.97
C ALA A 51 -4.75 -11.96 -3.24
N GLY A 52 -4.17 -11.80 -2.05
CA GLY A 52 -4.19 -10.55 -1.29
C GLY A 52 -3.41 -9.43 -1.95
N ALA A 53 -2.37 -9.73 -2.74
CA ALA A 53 -1.62 -8.71 -3.47
C ALA A 53 -2.52 -7.98 -4.48
N LEU A 54 -3.36 -8.72 -5.21
CA LEU A 54 -4.31 -8.14 -6.15
C LEU A 54 -5.33 -7.24 -5.44
N MET A 55 -5.79 -7.65 -4.24
CA MET A 55 -6.69 -6.84 -3.43
C MET A 55 -6.00 -5.60 -2.85
N ALA A 56 -4.78 -5.72 -2.32
CA ALA A 56 -4.00 -4.59 -1.81
C ALA A 56 -3.75 -3.53 -2.90
N GLY A 57 -3.33 -3.98 -4.10
CA GLY A 57 -3.21 -3.10 -5.26
C GLY A 57 -4.53 -2.47 -5.67
N TRP A 58 -5.63 -3.24 -5.65
CA TRP A 58 -6.94 -2.71 -5.99
C TRP A 58 -7.39 -1.63 -5.00
N LEU A 59 -7.23 -1.86 -3.69
CA LEU A 59 -7.53 -0.89 -2.65
C LEU A 59 -6.69 0.37 -2.79
N CYS A 60 -5.39 0.23 -3.07
CA CYS A 60 -4.50 1.38 -3.32
C CYS A 60 -5.02 2.28 -4.45
N LEU A 61 -5.57 1.69 -5.52
CA LEU A 61 -6.15 2.45 -6.64
C LEU A 61 -7.46 3.16 -6.29
N GLN A 62 -8.15 2.74 -5.23
CA GLN A 62 -9.39 3.38 -4.76
C GLN A 62 -9.14 4.56 -3.79
N LEU A 63 -7.92 4.69 -3.26
CA LEU A 63 -7.60 5.76 -2.33
C LEU A 63 -7.64 7.12 -3.03
N ARG A 64 -8.15 8.14 -2.32
CA ARG A 64 -8.18 9.54 -2.77
C ARG A 64 -6.87 10.29 -2.52
N GLU A 65 -6.01 9.71 -1.70
CA GLU A 65 -4.69 10.23 -1.31
C GLU A 65 -3.70 9.07 -1.37
N ALA A 66 -2.44 9.36 -1.70
CA ALA A 66 -1.41 8.33 -1.74
C ALA A 66 -1.16 7.79 -0.33
N CYS A 67 -1.07 6.47 -0.22
CA CYS A 67 -0.57 5.82 0.99
C CYS A 67 0.96 5.99 1.10
N ALA A 68 1.58 5.52 2.18
CA ALA A 68 3.03 5.61 2.36
C ALA A 68 3.81 4.77 1.34
N GLY A 69 3.28 3.58 1.04
CA GLY A 69 3.90 2.59 0.17
C GLY A 69 2.97 1.41 -0.04
N MET A 70 3.33 0.56 -1.00
CA MET A 70 2.61 -0.67 -1.32
C MET A 70 3.58 -1.85 -1.46
N VAL A 71 3.23 -3.02 -0.92
CA VAL A 71 3.99 -4.26 -1.13
C VAL A 71 3.10 -5.36 -1.73
N LEU A 72 3.47 -5.87 -2.90
CA LEU A 72 2.82 -7.00 -3.56
C LEU A 72 3.74 -8.21 -3.50
N LEU A 73 3.41 -9.16 -2.64
CA LEU A 73 4.25 -10.33 -2.34
C LEU A 73 3.67 -11.57 -3.05
N HIS A 74 4.46 -12.21 -3.92
CA HIS A 74 4.10 -13.42 -4.68
C HIS A 74 2.71 -13.35 -5.31
N GLY A 75 2.37 -12.24 -5.97
CA GLY A 75 1.01 -12.01 -6.42
C GLY A 75 0.90 -11.15 -7.67
N LEU A 76 -0.35 -10.86 -8.05
CA LEU A 76 -0.67 -10.05 -9.23
C LEU A 76 -1.09 -8.64 -8.83
N ALA A 77 -0.99 -7.72 -9.78
CA ALA A 77 -1.49 -6.36 -9.67
C ALA A 77 -2.82 -6.18 -10.41
N PRO A 78 -3.61 -5.13 -10.09
CA PRO A 78 -4.77 -4.76 -10.87
C PRO A 78 -4.42 -4.55 -12.34
N ASP A 79 -5.26 -5.08 -13.23
CA ASP A 79 -5.10 -5.01 -14.67
C ASP A 79 -6.49 -4.89 -15.34
N ALA A 80 -6.54 -5.14 -16.66
CA ALA A 80 -7.77 -5.04 -17.45
C ALA A 80 -8.90 -6.01 -17.04
N ARG A 81 -8.65 -6.97 -16.14
CA ARG A 81 -9.70 -7.84 -15.57
C ARG A 81 -10.59 -7.11 -14.56
N LEU A 82 -10.14 -5.96 -14.05
CA LEU A 82 -10.87 -5.09 -13.13
C LEU A 82 -11.40 -3.85 -13.87
N PRO A 83 -12.48 -3.22 -13.36
CA PRO A 83 -12.97 -1.97 -13.92
C PRO A 83 -11.94 -0.84 -13.76
N ARG A 84 -12.09 0.21 -14.57
CA ARG A 84 -11.23 1.40 -14.45
C ARG A 84 -11.36 2.00 -13.05
N PRO A 85 -10.23 2.23 -12.33
CA PRO A 85 -10.26 2.86 -11.02
C PRO A 85 -10.69 4.33 -11.11
N PRO A 86 -11.09 4.96 -9.98
CA PRO A 86 -11.33 6.40 -9.94
C PRO A 86 -10.08 7.19 -10.37
N SER A 87 -10.31 8.39 -10.91
CA SER A 87 -9.21 9.31 -11.24
C SER A 87 -8.51 9.77 -9.97
N PHE A 88 -7.19 9.87 -10.03
CA PHE A 88 -6.34 10.34 -8.95
C PHE A 88 -5.33 11.32 -9.54
N GLU A 89 -5.24 12.53 -8.97
CA GLU A 89 -4.44 13.64 -9.51
C GLU A 89 -3.03 13.72 -8.90
N GLY A 90 -2.70 12.85 -7.94
CA GLY A 90 -1.39 12.80 -7.28
C GLY A 90 -0.46 11.70 -7.79
N PRO A 91 0.81 11.71 -7.32
CA PRO A 91 1.74 10.61 -7.59
C PRO A 91 1.28 9.34 -6.87
N ARG A 92 1.38 8.19 -7.55
CA ARG A 92 1.17 6.88 -6.92
C ARG A 92 2.26 6.63 -5.85
N PRO A 93 1.96 5.86 -4.79
CA PRO A 93 2.95 5.55 -3.76
C PRO A 93 4.06 4.66 -4.33
N PRO A 94 5.25 4.64 -3.71
CA PRO A 94 6.28 3.65 -4.00
C PRO A 94 5.74 2.23 -3.86
N ALA A 95 6.13 1.33 -4.77
CA ALA A 95 5.68 -0.05 -4.78
C ALA A 95 6.85 -1.03 -4.73
N LEU A 96 6.80 -1.98 -3.80
CA LEU A 96 7.65 -3.17 -3.78
C LEU A 96 6.88 -4.34 -4.37
N VAL A 97 7.45 -5.01 -5.37
CA VAL A 97 6.88 -6.22 -5.96
C VAL A 97 7.89 -7.34 -5.81
N LEU A 98 7.46 -8.43 -5.17
CA LEU A 98 8.32 -9.54 -4.78
C LEU A 98 7.81 -10.84 -5.39
N ALA A 99 8.70 -11.67 -5.90
CA ALA A 99 8.41 -12.96 -6.52
C ALA A 99 9.47 -14.00 -6.17
N GLY A 100 9.10 -15.28 -6.22
CA GLY A 100 10.05 -16.39 -6.17
C GLY A 100 10.36 -16.91 -7.57
N GLU A 101 11.64 -17.11 -7.89
CA GLU A 101 12.09 -17.61 -9.20
C GLU A 101 11.44 -18.94 -9.61
N CYS A 102 11.21 -19.82 -8.63
CA CYS A 102 10.62 -21.15 -8.80
C CYS A 102 9.13 -21.21 -8.44
N ASP A 103 8.44 -20.06 -8.35
CA ASP A 103 7.02 -20.02 -8.02
C ASP A 103 6.16 -20.61 -9.15
N VAL A 104 5.57 -21.78 -8.91
CA VAL A 104 4.70 -22.46 -9.87
C VAL A 104 3.24 -22.00 -9.81
N GLN A 105 2.84 -21.29 -8.76
CA GLN A 105 1.46 -20.80 -8.60
C GLN A 105 1.30 -19.45 -9.27
N ILE A 106 2.26 -18.55 -9.04
CA ILE A 106 2.36 -17.23 -9.66
C ILE A 106 3.76 -17.12 -10.29
N PRO A 107 3.93 -17.59 -11.54
CA PRO A 107 5.23 -17.59 -12.19
C PRO A 107 5.87 -16.19 -12.23
N PRO A 108 7.21 -16.05 -12.17
CA PRO A 108 7.89 -14.76 -12.23
C PRO A 108 7.44 -13.89 -13.40
N ARG A 109 7.22 -14.52 -14.57
CA ARG A 109 6.71 -13.83 -15.75
C ARG A 109 5.33 -13.19 -15.53
N ALA A 110 4.46 -13.81 -14.73
CA ALA A 110 3.17 -13.23 -14.37
C ALA A 110 3.34 -12.01 -13.45
N VAL A 111 4.36 -12.02 -12.58
CA VAL A 111 4.70 -10.87 -11.72
C VAL A 111 5.32 -9.73 -12.54
N GLU A 112 6.16 -10.02 -13.53
CA GLU A 112 6.66 -9.00 -14.48
C GLU A 112 5.51 -8.29 -15.22
N LEU A 113 4.47 -9.05 -15.62
CA LEU A 113 3.26 -8.47 -16.22
C LEU A 113 2.46 -7.64 -15.20
N ALA A 114 2.48 -8.02 -13.92
CA ALA A 114 1.88 -7.23 -12.85
C ALA A 114 2.62 -5.88 -12.65
N VAL A 115 3.96 -5.87 -12.71
CA VAL A 115 4.76 -4.63 -12.71
C VAL A 115 4.35 -3.71 -13.86
N GLN A 116 4.25 -4.25 -15.08
CA GLN A 116 3.78 -3.47 -16.24
C GLN A 116 2.35 -2.96 -16.09
N ALA A 117 1.49 -3.68 -15.37
CA ALA A 117 0.13 -3.23 -15.08
C ALA A 117 0.14 -2.06 -14.09
N LEU A 118 1.01 -2.07 -13.07
CA LEU A 118 1.21 -0.93 -12.18
C LEU A 118 1.71 0.31 -12.94
N GLU A 119 2.67 0.16 -13.85
CA GLU A 119 3.14 1.26 -14.70
C GLU A 119 1.98 1.89 -15.49
N LYS A 120 1.11 1.06 -16.09
CA LYS A 120 -0.11 1.52 -16.79
C LYS A 120 -1.11 2.23 -15.88
N HIS A 121 -1.07 1.98 -14.57
CA HIS A 121 -1.86 2.66 -13.55
C HIS A 121 -1.18 3.92 -12.97
N GLY A 122 -0.02 4.30 -13.51
CA GLY A 122 0.69 5.53 -13.16
C GLY A 122 1.68 5.39 -12.00
N PHE A 123 2.06 4.15 -11.64
CA PHE A 123 3.16 3.94 -10.70
C PHE A 123 4.49 4.17 -11.43
N SER A 124 5.27 5.13 -10.93
CA SER A 124 6.58 5.49 -11.49
C SER A 124 7.76 5.04 -10.62
N ASP A 125 7.50 4.70 -9.36
CA ASP A 125 8.50 4.24 -8.40
C ASP A 125 8.16 2.80 -7.99
N ILE A 126 8.73 1.84 -8.72
CA ILE A 126 8.49 0.41 -8.53
C ILE A 126 9.83 -0.30 -8.36
N THR A 127 10.02 -0.93 -7.20
CA THR A 127 11.11 -1.87 -6.97
C THR A 127 10.58 -3.28 -7.19
N HIS A 128 11.17 -4.02 -8.12
CA HIS A 128 10.83 -5.42 -8.39
C HIS A 128 12.02 -6.31 -8.02
N HIS A 129 11.77 -7.32 -7.18
CA HIS A 129 12.78 -8.29 -6.76
C HIS A 129 12.27 -9.71 -6.98
N VAL A 130 13.14 -10.58 -7.50
CA VAL A 130 12.89 -12.01 -7.66
C VAL A 130 13.90 -12.74 -6.78
N GLU A 131 13.42 -13.47 -5.80
CA GLU A 131 14.25 -14.28 -4.92
C GLU A 131 14.69 -15.56 -5.65
N PRO A 132 16.01 -15.82 -5.75
CA PRO A 132 16.53 -17.02 -6.40
C PRO A 132 16.04 -18.30 -5.71
N GLU A 133 15.77 -19.34 -6.51
CA GLU A 133 15.38 -20.69 -6.04
C GLU A 133 14.08 -20.75 -5.18
N GLN A 134 13.40 -19.62 -4.93
CA GLN A 134 12.25 -19.55 -4.05
C GLN A 134 10.94 -19.94 -4.75
N GLY A 135 10.09 -20.70 -4.06
CA GLY A 135 8.74 -21.06 -4.51
C GLY A 135 7.66 -20.04 -4.11
N HIS A 136 6.42 -20.52 -3.93
CA HIS A 136 5.27 -19.68 -3.52
C HIS A 136 5.21 -19.52 -1.99
N GLY A 137 6.18 -18.84 -1.39
CA GLY A 137 6.19 -18.60 0.05
C GLY A 137 7.29 -17.63 0.45
N PRO A 138 7.02 -16.70 1.38
CA PRO A 138 7.92 -15.59 1.66
C PRO A 138 9.24 -16.01 2.33
N SER A 139 10.28 -15.21 2.13
CA SER A 139 11.60 -15.37 2.75
C SER A 139 11.88 -14.31 3.82
N ASP A 140 12.86 -14.59 4.68
CA ASP A 140 13.39 -13.59 5.62
C ASP A 140 14.05 -12.41 4.90
N HIS A 141 14.58 -12.62 3.68
CA HIS A 141 15.18 -11.56 2.89
C HIS A 141 14.11 -10.62 2.33
N GLU A 142 13.01 -11.15 1.83
CA GLU A 142 11.84 -10.37 1.44
C GLU A 142 11.28 -9.55 2.62
N PHE A 143 11.19 -10.14 3.82
CA PHE A 143 10.75 -9.37 4.99
C PHE A 143 11.70 -8.22 5.35
N ARG A 144 13.01 -8.36 5.12
CA ARG A 144 13.96 -7.24 5.27
C ARG A 144 13.73 -6.16 4.22
N LEU A 145 13.53 -6.53 2.95
CA LEU A 145 13.18 -5.57 1.89
C LEU A 145 11.87 -4.81 2.21
N MET A 146 10.88 -5.51 2.76
CA MET A 146 9.63 -4.89 3.21
C MET A 146 9.85 -3.91 4.37
N GLN A 147 10.70 -4.27 5.33
CA GLN A 147 11.07 -3.40 6.44
C GLN A 147 11.76 -2.14 5.95
N ASP A 148 12.65 -2.25 4.96
CA ASP A 148 13.37 -1.11 4.42
C ASP A 148 12.41 -0.11 3.75
N ILE A 149 11.48 -0.58 2.91
CA ILE A 149 10.48 0.31 2.31
C ILE A 149 9.55 0.93 3.36
N CYS A 150 9.13 0.16 4.37
CA CYS A 150 8.33 0.70 5.45
C CYS A 150 9.12 1.74 6.27
N ALA A 151 10.39 1.49 6.58
CA ALA A 151 11.22 2.34 7.41
C ALA A 151 11.64 3.62 6.69
N LEU A 152 12.04 3.54 5.42
CA LEU A 152 12.45 4.71 4.64
C LEU A 152 11.27 5.64 4.36
N ASP A 153 10.14 5.13 3.87
CA ASP A 153 9.02 5.99 3.46
C ASP A 153 8.17 6.47 4.64
N LEU A 154 7.91 5.64 5.65
CA LEU A 154 7.15 6.08 6.82
C LEU A 154 7.94 7.08 7.66
N ALA A 155 9.26 6.91 7.82
CA ALA A 155 10.06 7.83 8.63
C ALA A 155 10.21 9.21 7.95
N VAL A 156 10.53 9.24 6.65
CA VAL A 156 10.70 10.50 5.90
C VAL A 156 9.39 11.30 5.88
N ARG A 157 8.26 10.65 5.59
CA ARG A 157 6.96 11.33 5.45
C ARG A 157 6.33 11.72 6.80
N CYS A 158 6.64 10.98 7.88
CA CYS A 158 6.29 11.40 9.24
C CYS A 158 7.04 12.67 9.67
N PHE A 159 8.28 12.86 9.21
CA PHE A 159 9.08 14.03 9.52
C PHE A 159 8.56 15.28 8.80
N GLU A 160 8.31 15.20 7.48
CA GLU A 160 7.78 16.32 6.69
C GLU A 160 6.39 16.80 7.16
N HIS A 161 5.51 15.88 7.60
CA HIS A 161 4.22 16.27 8.16
C HIS A 161 4.35 17.06 9.47
N ARG A 162 5.35 16.76 10.31
CA ARG A 162 5.60 17.52 11.56
C ARG A 162 6.11 18.92 11.28
N ASP A 163 6.97 19.08 10.29
CA ASP A 163 7.51 20.39 9.91
C ASP A 163 6.40 21.27 9.31
N ARG A 164 5.57 20.75 8.41
CA ARG A 164 4.40 21.50 7.89
C ARG A 164 3.39 21.87 8.98
N ALA A 165 3.17 20.99 9.97
CA ALA A 165 2.30 21.30 11.11
C ALA A 165 2.91 22.34 12.07
N ARG A 166 4.24 22.49 12.10
CA ARG A 166 4.94 23.57 12.82
C ARG A 166 4.97 24.88 12.04
N GLU A 167 5.04 24.82 10.72
CA GLU A 167 5.12 25.98 9.83
C GLU A 167 3.77 26.65 9.56
N GLN A 168 2.64 25.98 9.83
CA GLN A 168 1.34 26.62 9.84
C GLN A 168 1.19 27.44 11.15
N PRO A 169 1.22 28.79 11.10
CA PRO A 169 0.94 29.57 12.29
C PRO A 169 -0.51 29.31 12.73
N PRO A 170 -0.79 29.33 14.05
CA PRO A 170 -2.15 29.15 14.53
C PRO A 170 -3.06 30.19 13.87
N ALA A 171 -4.19 29.72 13.32
CA ALA A 171 -5.20 30.59 12.76
C ALA A 171 -5.81 31.46 13.87
N GLY A 172 -5.40 32.73 13.94
CA GLY A 172 -6.05 33.78 14.72
C GLY A 172 -5.44 34.05 16.11
N PRO A 173 -5.60 35.28 16.62
CA PRO A 173 -4.77 35.80 17.70
C PRO A 173 -5.30 35.32 19.05
N CYS A 174 -4.50 34.55 19.77
CA CYS A 174 -4.66 34.42 21.21
C CYS A 174 -3.30 34.58 21.88
N ALA A 175 -2.99 35.83 22.22
CA ALA A 175 -1.93 36.13 23.17
C ALA A 175 -2.28 35.44 24.50
N ARG A 176 -1.40 34.55 24.98
CA ARG A 176 -1.15 34.35 26.42
C ARG A 176 0.14 33.56 26.66
N THR A 177 1.13 34.32 27.11
CA THR A 177 2.25 34.04 28.02
C THR A 177 2.73 32.59 28.20
N TRP A 178 4.03 32.43 27.91
CA TRP A 178 4.90 31.29 28.17
C TRP A 178 4.93 30.90 29.66
N GLY A 179 4.86 29.59 29.90
CA GLY A 179 5.16 28.95 31.18
C GLY A 179 5.75 27.56 30.90
N ASP A 180 6.96 27.35 31.40
CA ASP A 180 7.84 26.21 31.11
C ASP A 180 7.27 24.86 31.56
N ALA A 181 7.31 23.86 30.67
CA ALA A 181 7.29 22.45 31.02
C ALA A 181 7.95 21.61 29.92
N GLU A 182 9.10 20.99 30.23
CA GLU A 182 9.80 20.02 29.38
C GLU A 182 8.94 18.79 29.05
N PRO A 183 9.02 18.22 27.83
CA PRO A 183 8.50 16.89 27.58
C PRO A 183 9.60 15.83 27.70
N ARG A 184 9.39 14.86 28.60
CA ARG A 184 10.13 13.60 28.64
C ARG A 184 9.88 12.82 27.34
N GLY A 185 10.97 12.37 26.74
CA GLY A 185 10.99 11.65 25.46
C GLY A 185 10.27 10.30 25.52
N GLY A 186 9.40 10.10 24.54
CA GLY A 186 8.74 8.84 24.21
C GLY A 186 8.10 8.99 22.83
N GLY A 187 8.87 8.80 21.77
CA GLY A 187 8.36 8.83 20.40
C GLY A 187 7.49 7.59 20.13
N PRO A 188 6.40 7.71 19.34
CA PRO A 188 5.57 6.56 19.01
C PRO A 188 6.30 5.62 18.03
N VAL A 189 6.17 4.33 18.29
CA VAL A 189 6.65 3.23 17.44
C VAL A 189 5.65 3.04 16.29
N PRO A 190 6.09 2.90 15.02
CA PRO A 190 5.18 2.62 13.92
C PRO A 190 4.44 1.30 14.16
N VAL A 191 3.12 1.31 13.98
CA VAL A 191 2.26 0.14 14.13
C VAL A 191 1.96 -0.42 12.75
N LEU A 192 2.39 -1.66 12.51
CA LEU A 192 2.01 -2.44 11.35
C LEU A 192 0.56 -2.92 11.54
N LEU A 193 -0.33 -2.54 10.64
CA LEU A 193 -1.67 -3.14 10.55
C LEU A 193 -1.62 -4.25 9.49
N CYS A 194 -1.94 -5.47 9.91
CA CYS A 194 -2.12 -6.64 9.05
C CYS A 194 -3.59 -6.80 8.65
#